data_AF-A0A8J4Q0H4-F1
#
_entry.id   AF-A0A8J4Q0H4-F1
#
_cell.length_a   1.000
_cell.length_b   1.000
_cell.length_c   1.000
_cell.angle_alpha   90.00
_cell.angle_beta   90.00
_cell.angle_gamma   90.00
#
_symmetry.space_group_name_H-M   'P 1'
#
loop_
_entity.id
_entity.type
_entity.pdbx_description
1 polymer ?
#
loop_
_entity_poly.entity_id
_entity_poly.type
_entity_poly.pdbx_seq_one_letter_code
_entity_poly.pdbx_strand_id
1 'polypeptide(L)'
;MRPFWFLTFDLEVVLSTSGDTHLGGDGFDKRIVDWLAQNFKRDEGIDLLKDKQALQRLTETAEKAEMELSSLTQTSISFPFIAVTVDGPKHIDTTLTRVKFEELCSDLLDRL
;
A
#
# COMPACT_ATOMS: atom_id res chain seq x y z
N MET A 1 -30.46 -28.22 -2.80
CA MET A 1 -29.00 -28.30 -2.62
C MET A 1 -28.33 -27.29 -3.53
N ARG A 2 -27.71 -26.26 -2.94
CA ARG A 2 -26.85 -25.28 -3.64
C ARG A 2 -25.45 -25.35 -2.98
N PRO A 3 -24.35 -25.29 -3.74
CA PRO A 3 -23.02 -25.60 -3.23
C PRO A 3 -22.44 -24.45 -2.39
N PHE A 4 -21.62 -24.86 -1.42
CA PHE A 4 -21.14 -24.15 -0.23
C PHE A 4 -19.86 -23.33 -0.45
N TRP A 5 -19.68 -22.73 -1.64
CA TRP A 5 -18.41 -22.09 -2.06
C TRP A 5 -18.48 -20.57 -2.21
N PHE A 6 -19.35 -19.91 -1.45
CA PHE A 6 -19.36 -18.45 -1.36
C PHE A 6 -19.50 -18.05 0.12
N LEU A 7 -18.68 -17.07 0.53
CA LEU A 7 -18.61 -16.42 1.85
C LEU A 7 -17.70 -17.09 2.88
N THR A 8 -16.44 -16.65 2.90
CA THR A 8 -15.68 -16.27 4.10
C THR A 8 -14.42 -15.52 3.65
N PHE A 9 -14.65 -14.40 2.98
CA PHE A 9 -13.66 -13.34 2.81
C PHE A 9 -14.39 -12.04 3.12
N ASP A 10 -14.79 -11.89 4.38
CA ASP A 10 -15.32 -10.63 4.91
C ASP A 10 -15.27 -10.71 6.45
N LEU A 11 -14.14 -10.28 7.02
CA LEU A 11 -14.04 -9.87 8.43
C LEU A 11 -12.69 -9.22 8.71
N GLU A 12 -12.42 -8.08 8.07
CA GLU A 12 -11.76 -7.00 8.80
C GLU A 12 -12.68 -5.77 8.76
N VAL A 13 -13.17 -5.47 9.94
CA VAL A 13 -14.30 -4.61 10.22
C VAL A 13 -13.91 -3.16 10.04
N VAL A 14 -14.66 -2.44 9.19
CA VAL A 14 -14.71 -0.98 9.18
C VAL A 14 -15.17 -0.49 10.56
N LEU A 15 -14.21 0.00 11.34
CA LEU A 15 -14.45 0.82 12.52
C LEU A 15 -13.57 2.07 12.43
N SER A 16 -13.91 2.98 11.50
CA SER A 16 -13.79 4.43 11.74
C SER A 16 -14.45 5.24 10.63
N THR A 17 -15.75 5.45 10.77
CA THR A 17 -16.39 6.68 10.29
C THR A 17 -16.10 7.78 11.30
N SER A 18 -15.01 8.51 11.13
CA SER A 18 -14.78 9.81 11.76
C SER A 18 -13.79 10.58 10.91
N GLY A 19 -14.30 11.51 10.11
CA GLY A 19 -13.45 12.53 9.53
C GLY A 19 -13.00 13.47 10.63
N ASP A 20 -11.72 13.42 11.01
CA ASP A 20 -10.94 14.58 11.46
C ASP A 20 -9.43 14.22 11.51
N THR A 21 -8.66 14.89 10.65
CA THR A 21 -7.29 15.39 10.83
C THR A 21 -6.25 14.57 11.63
N HIS A 22 -5.88 13.37 11.18
CA HIS A 22 -4.51 12.90 11.42
C HIS A 22 -4.03 11.93 10.34
N LEU A 23 -3.63 12.49 9.18
CA LEU A 23 -2.68 11.88 8.24
C LEU A 23 -1.27 11.76 8.87
N GLY A 24 -1.21 11.36 10.14
CA GLY A 24 -0.03 11.39 11.02
C GLY A 24 -0.04 10.26 12.05
N GLY A 25 -0.80 9.18 11.79
CA GLY A 25 -0.54 7.91 12.46
C GLY A 25 0.70 7.29 11.82
N ASP A 26 1.74 7.06 12.62
CA ASP A 26 2.89 6.25 12.26
C ASP A 26 2.45 4.79 12.01
N GLY A 27 1.88 4.52 10.84
CA GLY A 27 1.48 3.19 10.38
C GLY A 27 2.56 2.55 9.51
N PHE A 28 2.69 1.23 9.58
CA PHE A 28 3.61 0.45 8.76
C PHE A 28 3.22 0.51 7.27
N ASP A 29 1.93 0.40 6.99
CA ASP A 29 1.29 0.63 5.68
C ASP A 29 1.68 1.98 5.08
N LYS A 30 1.64 3.06 5.87
CA LYS A 30 2.00 4.40 5.42
C LYS A 30 3.45 4.47 4.94
N ARG A 31 4.37 3.73 5.56
CA ARG A 31 5.78 3.68 5.12
C ARG A 31 5.93 3.02 3.76
N ILE A 32 5.14 1.98 3.48
CA ILE A 32 5.09 1.36 2.16
C ILE A 32 4.50 2.34 1.14
N VAL A 33 3.39 3.01 1.45
CA VAL A 33 2.76 4.01 0.55
C VAL A 33 3.73 5.14 0.23
N ASP A 34 4.35 5.74 1.25
CA ASP A 34 5.31 6.84 1.09
C ASP A 34 6.50 6.39 0.24
N TRP A 35 7.03 5.18 0.46
CA TRP A 35 8.12 4.62 -0.33
C TRP A 35 7.75 4.42 -1.81
N LEU A 36 6.58 3.82 -2.08
CA LEU A 36 6.08 3.60 -3.43
C LEU A 36 5.85 4.93 -4.15
N ALA A 37 5.19 5.89 -3.51
CA ALA A 37 4.89 7.19 -4.08
C ALA A 37 6.16 8.01 -4.35
N GLN A 38 7.14 7.97 -3.45
CA GLN A 38 8.42 8.64 -3.64
C GLN A 38 9.21 8.06 -4.82
N ASN A 39 9.27 6.73 -4.95
CA ASN A 39 9.91 6.08 -6.08
C ASN A 39 9.22 6.46 -7.40
N PHE A 40 7.89 6.35 -7.45
CA PHE A 40 7.14 6.72 -8.64
C PHE A 40 7.31 8.19 -9.01
N LYS A 41 7.32 9.10 -8.03
CA LYS A 41 7.57 10.52 -8.26
C LYS A 41 8.98 10.80 -8.75
N ARG A 42 9.99 10.08 -8.27
CA ARG A 42 11.36 10.20 -8.77
C ARG A 42 11.48 9.74 -10.21
N ASP A 43 10.81 8.65 -10.55
CA ASP A 43 10.98 7.97 -11.84
C ASP A 43 10.10 8.62 -12.93
N GLU A 44 8.90 9.08 -12.58
CA GLU A 44 7.87 9.60 -13.52
C GLU A 44 7.54 11.08 -13.31
N GLY A 45 8.03 11.71 -12.25
CA GLY A 45 7.71 13.11 -11.92
C GLY A 45 6.28 13.34 -11.40
N ILE A 46 5.50 12.28 -11.18
CA ILE A 46 4.09 12.36 -10.77
C ILE A 46 3.94 12.05 -9.29
N ASP A 47 3.22 12.92 -8.59
CA ASP A 47 2.95 12.78 -7.16
C ASP A 47 1.62 12.08 -6.90
N LEU A 48 1.67 10.75 -6.70
CA LEU A 48 0.47 9.92 -6.48
C LEU A 48 -0.28 10.26 -5.18
N LEU A 49 0.38 10.90 -4.20
CA LEU A 49 -0.26 11.29 -2.94
C LEU A 49 -1.29 12.41 -3.13
N LYS A 50 -1.23 13.13 -4.25
CA LYS A 50 -2.20 14.19 -4.60
C LYS A 50 -3.46 13.65 -5.26
N ASP A 51 -3.40 12.46 -5.83
CA ASP A 51 -4.55 11.80 -6.44
C ASP A 51 -5.24 10.92 -5.39
N LYS A 52 -6.44 11.34 -4.96
CA LYS A 52 -7.20 10.61 -3.94
C LYS A 52 -7.55 9.19 -4.36
N GLN A 53 -7.81 8.93 -5.64
CA GLN A 53 -8.12 7.59 -6.12
C GLN A 53 -6.86 6.72 -6.15
N ALA A 54 -5.74 7.27 -6.62
CA ALA A 54 -4.47 6.56 -6.59
C ALA A 54 -4.02 6.25 -5.16
N LEU A 55 -4.13 7.22 -4.25
CA LEU A 55 -3.78 7.08 -2.84
C LEU A 55 -4.60 5.98 -2.15
N GLN A 56 -5.92 5.97 -2.33
CA GLN A 56 -6.78 4.95 -1.74
C GLN A 56 -6.34 3.54 -2.16
N ARG A 57 -6.14 3.34 -3.47
CA ARG A 57 -5.72 2.03 -3.98
C ARG A 57 -4.29 1.67 -3.49
N LEU A 58 -3.39 2.66 -3.45
CA LEU A 58 -2.02 2.47 -2.92
C LEU A 58 -2.05 1.98 -1.47
N THR A 59 -2.90 2.58 -0.63
CA THR A 59 -3.10 2.16 0.75
C THR A 59 -3.59 0.71 0.83
N GLU A 60 -4.62 0.33 0.08
CA GLU A 60 -5.15 -1.05 0.07
C GLU A 60 -4.10 -2.08 -0.34
N THR A 61 -3.22 -1.72 -1.28
CA THR A 61 -2.16 -2.64 -1.73
C THR A 61 -0.99 -2.66 -0.75
N ALA A 62 -0.68 -1.54 -0.10
CA ALA A 62 0.33 -1.47 0.94
C ALA A 62 -0.07 -2.30 2.17
N GLU A 63 -1.33 -2.21 2.60
CA GLU A 63 -1.90 -3.03 3.67
C GLU A 63 -1.79 -4.52 3.33
N LYS A 64 -2.18 -4.91 2.12
CA LYS A 64 -2.02 -6.30 1.66
C LYS A 64 -0.55 -6.75 1.65
N ALA A 65 0.35 -5.89 1.16
CA ALA A 65 1.78 -6.18 1.13
C ALA A 65 2.36 -6.35 2.54
N GLU A 66 1.93 -5.53 3.51
CA GLU A 66 2.29 -5.65 4.92
C GLU A 66 1.81 -6.98 5.52
N MET A 67 0.54 -7.35 5.29
CA MET A 67 -0.01 -8.63 5.75
C MET A 67 0.79 -9.81 5.18
N GLU A 68 1.10 -9.77 3.89
CA GLU A 68 1.93 -10.79 3.24
C GLU A 68 3.33 -10.82 3.86
N LEU A 69 3.98 -9.67 4.05
CA LEU A 69 5.31 -9.56 4.66
C LEU A 69 5.36 -9.96 6.13
N SER A 70 4.24 -9.98 6.83
CA SER A 70 4.15 -10.52 8.20
C SER A 70 4.35 -12.04 8.24
N SER A 71 4.14 -12.74 7.13
CA SER A 71 4.33 -14.20 7.01
C SER A 71 5.42 -14.60 6.00
N LEU A 72 5.62 -13.82 4.95
CA LEU A 72 6.55 -14.05 3.85
C LEU A 72 7.81 -13.20 3.99
N THR A 73 8.88 -13.61 3.31
CA THR A 73 10.14 -12.86 3.24
C THR A 73 10.14 -11.78 2.15
N GLN A 74 9.20 -11.84 1.21
CA GLN A 74 9.03 -10.87 0.13
C GLN A 74 7.60 -10.93 -0.43
N THR A 75 7.16 -9.82 -1.04
CA THR A 75 5.90 -9.70 -1.78
C THR A 75 6.12 -8.91 -3.07
N SER A 76 5.32 -9.22 -4.10
CA SER A 76 5.31 -8.46 -5.35
C SER A 76 4.13 -7.49 -5.37
N ILE A 77 4.44 -6.21 -5.49
CA ILE A 77 3.50 -5.10 -5.56
C ILE A 77 3.35 -4.70 -7.02
N SER A 78 2.14 -4.86 -7.57
CA SER A 78 1.83 -4.49 -8.95
C SER A 78 0.60 -3.59 -9.01
N PHE A 79 0.74 -2.46 -9.70
CA PHE A 79 -0.22 -1.37 -9.74
C PHE A 79 -0.47 -0.91 -11.18
N PRO A 80 -1.35 -1.59 -11.91
CA PRO A 80 -1.62 -1.25 -13.30
C PRO A 80 -2.43 0.04 -13.39
N PHE A 81 -2.11 0.86 -14.41
CA PHE A 81 -2.82 2.09 -14.77
C PHE A 81 -2.91 3.11 -13.63
N ILE A 82 -1.79 3.36 -12.94
CA ILE A 82 -1.75 4.28 -11.78
C ILE A 82 -1.68 5.75 -12.19
N ALA A 83 -1.13 6.04 -13.38
CA ALA A 83 -1.11 7.39 -13.94
C ALA A 83 -1.07 7.35 -15.46
N VAL A 84 -1.39 8.47 -16.11
CA VAL A 84 -1.27 8.63 -17.57
C VAL A 84 -0.28 9.76 -17.85
N THR A 85 0.79 9.43 -18.56
CA THR A 85 1.82 10.37 -19.02
C THR A 85 1.70 10.61 -20.51
N VAL A 86 2.50 11.55 -21.04
CA VAL A 86 2.64 11.76 -22.49
C VAL A 86 3.14 10.51 -23.21
N ASP A 87 3.87 9.63 -22.52
CA ASP A 87 4.40 8.36 -23.04
C ASP A 87 3.41 7.20 -22.90
N GLY A 88 2.23 7.44 -22.30
CA GLY A 88 1.18 6.45 -22.09
C GLY A 88 0.89 6.12 -20.62
N PRO A 89 0.05 5.10 -20.37
CA PRO A 89 -0.30 4.68 -19.02
C PRO A 89 0.90 4.08 -18.29
N LYS A 90 1.11 4.51 -17.06
CA LYS A 90 2.17 4.04 -16.17
C LYS A 90 1.62 3.07 -15.14
N HIS A 91 2.49 2.21 -14.66
CA HIS A 91 2.22 1.22 -13.62
C HIS A 91 3.40 1.16 -12.65
N ILE A 92 3.14 0.69 -11.44
CA ILE A 92 4.21 0.32 -10.50
C ILE A 92 4.32 -1.20 -10.55
N ASP A 93 5.52 -1.73 -10.71
CA ASP A 93 5.81 -3.14 -10.52
C ASP A 93 7.11 -3.26 -9.76
N THR A 94 7.04 -3.68 -8.50
CA THR A 94 8.19 -3.78 -7.62
C THR A 94 8.05 -4.93 -6.64
N THR A 95 9.16 -5.54 -6.27
CA THR A 95 9.20 -6.50 -5.17
C THR A 95 9.64 -5.78 -3.90
N LEU A 96 8.90 -5.94 -2.82
CA LEU A 96 9.26 -5.48 -1.49
C LEU A 96 9.69 -6.67 -0.66
N THR A 97 10.89 -6.62 -0.09
CA THR A 97 11.39 -7.66 0.82
C THR A 97 11.09 -7.28 2.27
N ARG A 98 10.97 -8.27 3.14
CA ARG A 98 10.78 -8.04 4.59
C ARG A 98 11.91 -7.20 5.16
N VAL A 99 13.16 -7.48 4.77
CA VAL A 99 14.33 -6.68 5.17
C VAL A 99 14.13 -5.21 4.79
N LYS A 100 13.68 -4.94 3.55
CA LYS A 100 13.46 -3.57 3.12
C LYS A 100 12.32 -2.90 3.88
N PHE A 101 11.25 -3.63 4.16
CA PHE A 101 10.14 -3.15 4.97
C PHE A 101 10.57 -2.83 6.41
N GLU A 102 11.34 -3.69 7.05
CA GLU A 102 11.91 -3.46 8.38
C GLU A 102 12.83 -2.22 8.39
N GLU A 103 13.62 -2.00 7.33
CA GLU A 103 14.40 -0.75 7.16
C GLU A 103 13.52 0.49 7.04
N LEU A 104 12.40 0.41 6.31
CA LEU A 104 11.47 1.53 6.12
C LEU A 104 10.73 1.89 7.42
N CYS A 105 10.61 0.91 8.31
CA CYS A 105 9.86 1.00 9.57
C CYS A 105 10.78 0.92 10.80
N SER A 106 12.10 1.06 10.63
CA SER A 106 13.06 0.85 11.73
C SER A 106 12.77 1.77 12.91
N ASP A 107 12.37 3.02 12.63
CA ASP A 107 12.00 4.02 13.63
C ASP A 107 10.71 3.67 14.40
N LEU A 108 9.83 2.87 13.81
CA LEU A 108 8.61 2.37 14.45
C LEU A 108 8.89 1.12 15.28
N LEU A 109 9.76 0.23 14.76
CA LEU A 109 10.22 -0.97 15.48
C LEU A 109 11.04 -0.62 16.72
N ASP A 110 11.87 0.43 16.66
CA ASP A 110 12.67 0.90 17.80
C ASP A 110 11.82 1.44 18.97
N ARG A 111 10.52 1.69 18.74
CA ARG A 111 9.57 2.22 19.74
C ARG A 111 8.69 1.15 20.39
N LEU A 112 8.77 -0.11 19.92
CA LEU A 112 8.07 -1.28 20.46
C LEU A 112 8.89 -1.96 21.56
#